data_AF-A0AAW9QS50-F1
#
_entry.id   AF-A0AAW9QS50-F1
#
_cell.length_a   1.000
_cell.length_b   1.000
_cell.length_c   1.000
_cell.angle_alpha   90.00
_cell.angle_beta   90.00
_cell.angle_gamma   90.00
#
_symmetry.space_group_name_H-M   'P 1'
#
loop_
_entity.id
_entity.type
_entity.pdbx_description
1 polymer ?
#
loop_
_entity_poly.entity_id
_entity_poly.type
_entity_poly.pdbx_seq_one_letter_code
_entity_poly.pdbx_strand_id
1 'polypeptide(L)'
;MLKWLQTKIHRGIRLGIILLIAGIVFSILSNPYVNLQVQPFTILNKNRETIAGKLYLPDSKKTPFPVVILGHGINNSKQHAHLLAVEFARNGIAAIAFDYRGFGESSPLTKSENLFDQLTVTTLEDTKEIYDYIQNTPPTIRFSKNRDSRSLDGRQYSPRIRQKIPRYPIDRYHELRQ
;
A
#
# COMPACT_ATOMS: atom_id res chain seq x y z
N MET A 1 26.11 53.90 23.99
CA MET A 1 25.16 53.60 22.88
C MET A 1 25.47 52.27 22.19
N LEU A 2 26.71 52.01 21.74
CA LEU A 2 27.08 50.79 21.01
C LEU A 2 26.87 49.46 21.78
N LYS A 3 27.27 49.40 23.06
CA LYS A 3 27.08 48.21 23.92
C LYS A 3 25.60 47.84 24.13
N TRP A 4 24.72 48.86 24.22
CA TRP A 4 23.28 48.65 24.38
C TRP A 4 22.68 48.00 23.12
N LEU A 5 23.05 48.51 21.95
CA LEU A 5 22.62 47.95 20.67
C LEU A 5 23.12 46.51 20.48
N GLN A 6 24.40 46.25 20.83
CA GLN A 6 24.95 44.89 20.81
C GLN A 6 24.15 43.94 21.70
N THR A 7 23.85 44.29 22.96
CA THR A 7 23.10 43.39 23.85
C THR A 7 21.70 43.07 23.34
N LYS A 8 20.99 44.01 22.70
CA LYS A 8 19.69 43.76 22.08
C LYS A 8 19.80 42.80 20.89
N ILE A 9 20.80 42.99 20.03
CA ILE A 9 21.06 42.11 18.88
C ILE A 9 21.37 40.68 19.36
N HIS A 10 22.23 40.51 20.37
CA HIS A 10 22.56 39.18 20.91
C HIS A 10 21.34 38.50 21.53
N ARG A 11 20.47 39.24 22.22
CA ARG A 11 19.20 38.69 22.76
C ARG A 11 18.27 38.23 21.63
N GLY A 12 18.16 39.01 20.56
CA GLY A 12 17.39 38.65 19.36
C GLY A 12 17.92 37.38 18.68
N ILE A 13 19.24 37.30 18.47
CA ILE A 13 19.89 36.12 17.87
C ILE A 13 19.68 34.88 18.75
N ARG A 14 19.87 34.99 20.07
CA ARG A 14 19.64 33.87 21.00
C ARG A 14 18.20 33.37 20.94
N LEU A 15 17.23 34.29 20.93
CA LEU A 15 15.81 33.93 20.77
C LEU A 15 15.55 33.24 19.43
N GLY A 16 16.12 33.77 18.34
CA GLY A 16 16.00 33.16 17.01
C GLY A 16 16.56 31.74 16.95
N ILE A 17 17.72 31.50 17.56
CA ILE A 17 18.33 30.17 17.65
C ILE A 17 17.45 29.22 18.46
N ILE A 18 16.88 29.67 19.58
CA ILE A 18 15.97 28.86 20.40
C ILE A 18 14.73 28.45 19.59
N LEU A 19 14.12 29.39 18.85
CA LEU A 19 12.94 29.11 18.02
C LEU A 19 13.27 28.17 16.86
N LEU A 20 14.44 28.32 16.23
CA LEU A 20 14.91 27.42 15.18
C LEU A 20 15.07 25.99 15.72
N ILE A 21 15.76 25.83 16.86
CA ILE A 21 15.96 24.52 17.49
C ILE A 21 14.60 23.91 17.87
N ALA A 22 13.71 24.68 18.48
CA ALA A 22 12.38 24.22 18.84
C ALA A 22 11.59 23.76 17.60
N GLY A 23 11.67 24.48 16.48
CA GLY A 23 11.04 24.09 15.21
C GLY A 23 11.61 22.81 14.63
N ILE A 24 12.94 22.63 14.67
CA ILE A 24 13.59 21.40 14.19
C ILE A 24 13.20 20.20 15.07
N VAL A 25 13.22 20.36 16.39
CA VAL A 25 12.80 19.30 17.32
C VAL A 25 11.34 18.93 17.10
N PHE A 26 10.44 19.93 16.98
CA PHE A 26 9.04 19.68 16.68
C PHE A 26 8.84 18.96 15.33
N SER A 27 9.61 19.34 14.30
CA SER A 27 9.58 18.69 12.99
C SER A 27 9.97 17.20 13.06
N ILE A 28 11.01 16.88 13.83
CA ILE A 28 11.44 15.49 14.03
C ILE A 28 10.37 14.69 14.79
N LEU A 29 9.81 15.25 15.87
CA LEU A 29 8.81 14.58 16.70
C LEU A 29 7.47 14.38 16.00
N SER A 30 7.09 15.29 15.10
CA SER A 30 5.83 15.25 14.36
C SER A 30 5.92 14.49 13.03
N ASN A 31 7.12 14.03 12.62
CA ASN A 31 7.29 13.35 11.35
C ASN A 31 6.56 11.99 11.35
N PRO A 32 5.53 11.80 10.51
CA PRO A 32 4.72 10.60 10.54
C PRO A 32 5.46 9.37 9.99
N TYR A 33 6.56 9.58 9.26
CA TYR A 33 7.38 8.54 8.65
C TYR A 33 8.55 8.07 9.53
N VAL A 34 8.79 8.72 10.67
CA VAL A 34 9.78 8.24 11.63
C VAL A 34 9.37 6.84 12.06
N ASN A 35 10.26 5.87 11.84
CA ASN A 35 10.04 4.45 12.12
C ASN A 35 8.96 3.78 11.25
N LEU A 36 8.87 4.14 9.96
CA LEU A 36 8.11 3.35 8.98
C LEU A 36 9.01 2.82 7.89
N GLN A 37 8.86 1.55 7.55
CA GLN A 37 9.53 0.97 6.39
C GLN A 37 8.58 1.02 5.20
N VAL A 38 8.87 1.92 4.25
CA VAL A 38 8.10 2.05 3.01
C VAL A 38 8.92 1.48 1.86
N GLN A 39 8.39 0.47 1.18
CA GLN A 39 9.10 -0.25 0.12
C GLN A 39 8.27 -0.23 -1.17
N PRO A 40 8.80 0.27 -2.30
CA PRO A 40 8.14 0.10 -3.58
C PRO A 40 8.20 -1.37 -4.02
N PHE A 41 7.19 -1.82 -4.73
CA PHE A 41 7.19 -3.14 -5.37
C PHE A 41 6.52 -3.07 -6.73
N THR A 42 6.87 -4.03 -7.58
CA THR A 42 6.20 -4.26 -8.86
C THR A 42 5.99 -5.75 -9.03
N ILE A 43 4.75 -6.17 -9.28
CA ILE A 43 4.44 -7.57 -9.61
C ILE A 43 4.08 -7.69 -11.09
N LEU A 44 4.30 -8.88 -11.64
CA LEU A 44 3.88 -9.25 -12.99
C LEU A 44 2.67 -10.18 -12.89
N ASN A 45 1.58 -9.82 -13.55
CA ASN A 45 0.42 -10.70 -13.65
C ASN A 45 0.67 -11.82 -14.69
N LYS A 46 -0.33 -12.71 -14.85
CA LYS A 46 -0.27 -13.84 -15.81
C LYS A 46 -0.07 -13.41 -17.27
N ASN A 47 -0.48 -12.20 -17.61
CA ASN A 47 -0.38 -11.62 -18.95
C ASN A 47 0.92 -10.83 -19.15
N ARG A 48 1.84 -10.88 -18.18
CA ARG A 48 3.11 -10.12 -18.15
C ARG A 48 2.92 -8.60 -18.09
N GLU A 49 1.78 -8.16 -17.59
CA GLU A 49 1.51 -6.76 -17.28
C GLU A 49 1.93 -6.45 -15.85
N THR A 50 2.44 -5.26 -15.64
CA THR A 50 2.96 -4.79 -14.36
C THR A 50 1.88 -4.16 -13.49
N ILE A 51 1.90 -4.48 -12.20
CA ILE A 51 1.14 -3.78 -11.15
C ILE A 51 2.16 -3.20 -10.17
N ALA A 52 2.22 -1.88 -10.08
CA ALA A 52 3.16 -1.15 -9.23
C ALA A 52 2.49 -0.70 -7.92
N GLY A 53 3.23 -0.78 -6.81
CA GLY A 53 2.71 -0.42 -5.51
C GLY A 53 3.77 -0.03 -4.49
N LYS A 54 3.30 0.31 -3.29
CA LYS A 54 4.10 0.61 -2.11
C LYS A 54 3.56 -0.19 -0.93
N LEU A 55 4.47 -0.84 -0.23
CA LEU A 55 4.25 -1.56 1.01
C LEU A 55 4.70 -0.67 2.18
N TYR A 56 3.82 -0.50 3.15
CA TYR A 56 4.04 0.26 4.37
C TYR A 56 4.04 -0.72 5.54
N LEU A 57 5.21 -0.95 6.13
CA LEU A 57 5.38 -1.89 7.23
C LEU A 57 5.52 -1.14 8.56
N PRO A 58 4.87 -1.63 9.63
CA PRO A 58 5.13 -1.15 10.99
C PRO A 58 6.58 -1.43 11.41
N ASP A 59 7.19 -0.54 12.18
CA ASP A 59 8.47 -0.79 12.86
C ASP A 59 8.27 -1.60 14.16
N SER A 60 7.69 -2.79 14.00
CA SER A 60 7.45 -3.72 15.10
C SER A 60 8.12 -5.05 14.78
N LYS A 61 8.68 -5.71 15.80
CA LYS A 61 9.22 -7.07 15.66
C LYS A 61 8.14 -8.15 15.73
N LYS A 62 6.88 -7.77 15.99
CA LYS A 62 5.76 -8.70 16.13
C LYS A 62 5.18 -9.05 14.77
N THR A 63 5.88 -9.92 14.04
CA THR A 63 5.29 -10.62 12.91
C THR A 63 4.43 -11.78 13.43
N PRO A 64 3.28 -12.06 12.82
CA PRO A 64 2.70 -11.34 11.68
C PRO A 64 1.85 -10.12 11.98
N PHE A 65 1.74 -9.24 10.98
CA PHE A 65 0.84 -8.09 11.01
C PHE A 65 -0.48 -8.38 10.29
N PRO A 66 -1.61 -7.80 10.71
CA PRO A 66 -2.74 -7.59 9.82
C PRO A 66 -2.33 -6.67 8.66
N VAL A 67 -2.92 -6.87 7.48
CA VAL A 67 -2.67 -6.00 6.31
C VAL A 67 -3.97 -5.47 5.73
N VAL A 68 -3.94 -4.21 5.33
CA VAL A 68 -4.98 -3.56 4.54
C VAL A 68 -4.50 -3.32 3.11
N ILE A 69 -5.37 -3.57 2.14
CA ILE A 69 -5.15 -3.30 0.72
C ILE A 69 -5.92 -2.02 0.37
N LEU A 70 -5.22 -1.01 -0.13
CA LEU A 70 -5.77 0.28 -0.50
C LEU A 70 -5.73 0.43 -2.02
N GLY A 71 -6.87 0.16 -2.66
CA GLY A 71 -7.11 0.46 -4.06
C GLY A 71 -7.63 1.89 -4.24
N HIS A 72 -7.20 2.56 -5.30
CA HIS A 72 -7.66 3.91 -5.62
C HIS A 72 -8.88 3.89 -6.56
N GLY A 73 -9.67 4.98 -6.59
CA GLY A 73 -10.77 5.14 -7.55
C GLY A 73 -10.30 5.51 -8.96
N ILE A 74 -11.24 5.72 -9.88
CA ILE A 74 -10.94 6.19 -11.24
C ILE A 74 -10.24 7.55 -11.20
N ASN A 75 -9.29 7.78 -12.12
CA ASN A 75 -8.50 9.02 -12.25
C ASN A 75 -7.67 9.36 -10.99
N ASN A 76 -7.16 8.32 -10.34
CA ASN A 76 -6.42 8.42 -9.10
C ASN A 76 -5.17 7.51 -9.16
N SER A 77 -4.35 7.50 -8.11
CA SER A 77 -3.16 6.66 -7.98
C SER A 77 -2.90 6.28 -6.53
N LYS A 78 -2.01 5.31 -6.32
CA LYS A 78 -1.48 4.86 -5.02
C LYS A 78 -0.96 6.00 -4.15
N GLN A 79 -0.58 7.13 -4.74
CA GLN A 79 -0.12 8.29 -3.99
C GLN A 79 -1.23 8.93 -3.15
N HIS A 80 -2.50 8.84 -3.53
CA HIS A 80 -3.56 9.50 -2.75
C HIS A 80 -3.88 8.75 -1.45
N ALA A 81 -3.64 7.45 -1.41
CA ALA A 81 -3.84 6.62 -0.22
C ALA A 81 -2.63 6.65 0.76
N HIS A 82 -1.56 7.38 0.43
CA HIS A 82 -0.28 7.30 1.17
C HIS A 82 -0.40 7.68 2.65
N LEU A 83 -1.12 8.75 2.99
CA LEU A 83 -1.32 9.17 4.39
C LEU A 83 -2.12 8.14 5.17
N LEU A 84 -3.15 7.57 4.56
CA LEU A 84 -3.95 6.52 5.19
C LEU A 84 -3.11 5.24 5.41
N ALA A 85 -2.26 4.88 4.46
CA ALA A 85 -1.34 3.74 4.57
C ALA A 85 -0.32 3.94 5.71
N VAL A 86 0.19 5.15 5.86
CA VAL A 86 1.09 5.57 6.94
C VAL A 86 0.40 5.45 8.30
N GLU A 87 -0.84 5.93 8.43
CA GLU A 87 -1.58 5.83 9.69
C GLU A 87 -1.87 4.37 10.07
N PHE A 88 -2.23 3.51 9.12
CA PHE A 88 -2.35 2.08 9.39
C PHE A 88 -1.04 1.48 9.90
N ALA A 89 0.08 1.76 9.22
CA ALA A 89 1.37 1.21 9.59
C ALA A 89 1.85 1.68 10.97
N ARG A 90 1.60 2.95 11.33
CA ARG A 90 1.87 3.50 12.68
C ARG A 90 1.06 2.80 13.76
N ASN A 91 -0.12 2.30 13.43
CA ASN A 91 -1.00 1.56 14.34
C ASN A 91 -0.77 0.04 14.28
N GLY A 92 0.34 -0.43 13.70
CA GLY A 92 0.71 -1.85 13.69
C GLY A 92 0.00 -2.67 12.61
N ILE A 93 -0.67 -2.03 11.66
CA ILE A 93 -1.35 -2.67 10.53
C ILE A 93 -0.54 -2.36 9.27
N ALA A 94 0.07 -3.37 8.65
CA ALA A 94 0.75 -3.14 7.38
C ALA A 94 -0.25 -2.70 6.31
N ALA A 95 0.18 -1.85 5.37
CA ALA A 95 -0.70 -1.34 4.33
C ALA A 95 -0.03 -1.47 2.96
N ILE A 96 -0.83 -1.80 1.95
CA ILE A 96 -0.40 -1.81 0.55
C ILE A 96 -1.26 -0.82 -0.21
N ALA A 97 -0.61 0.15 -0.85
CA ALA A 97 -1.25 1.03 -1.82
C ALA A 97 -0.66 0.71 -3.21
N PHE A 98 -1.52 0.46 -4.19
CA PHE A 98 -1.09 0.05 -5.53
C PHE A 98 -1.88 0.79 -6.61
N ASP A 99 -1.31 0.85 -7.82
CA ASP A 99 -1.98 1.40 -8.98
C ASP A 99 -2.71 0.28 -9.73
N TYR A 100 -3.99 0.48 -10.04
CA TYR A 100 -4.70 -0.38 -10.97
C TYR A 100 -4.11 -0.25 -12.38
N ARG A 101 -4.12 -1.33 -13.17
CA ARG A 101 -3.77 -1.27 -14.60
C ARG A 101 -4.60 -0.17 -15.28
N GLY A 102 -3.95 0.61 -16.14
CA GLY A 102 -4.50 1.82 -16.74
C GLY A 102 -4.23 3.12 -15.98
N PHE A 103 -3.65 3.05 -14.78
CA PHE A 103 -3.35 4.23 -13.97
C PHE A 103 -1.91 4.20 -13.42
N GLY A 104 -1.41 5.39 -13.08
CA GLY A 104 -0.14 5.58 -12.39
C GLY A 104 1.04 4.88 -13.09
N GLU A 105 1.76 4.05 -12.34
CA GLU A 105 2.96 3.33 -12.79
C GLU A 105 2.67 1.87 -13.20
N SER A 106 1.42 1.44 -13.15
CA SER A 106 0.99 0.12 -13.62
C SER A 106 0.85 0.11 -15.14
N SER A 107 0.85 -1.09 -15.73
CA SER A 107 0.72 -1.24 -17.18
C SER A 107 -0.55 -0.56 -17.71
N PRO A 108 -0.48 0.10 -18.88
CA PRO A 108 -1.64 0.74 -19.48
C PRO A 108 -2.65 -0.34 -19.92
N LEU A 109 -3.93 0.04 -19.96
CA LEU A 109 -4.94 -0.82 -20.57
C LEU A 109 -4.80 -0.80 -22.09
N THR A 110 -4.98 -1.95 -22.71
CA THR A 110 -5.19 -2.06 -24.15
C THR A 110 -6.54 -1.45 -24.52
N LYS A 111 -6.63 -0.81 -25.70
CA LYS A 111 -7.88 -0.19 -26.17
C LYS A 111 -9.00 -1.24 -26.23
N SER A 112 -10.07 -1.01 -25.48
CA SER A 112 -11.33 -1.75 -25.50
C SER A 112 -12.43 -0.88 -26.08
N GLU A 113 -13.43 -1.49 -26.71
CA GLU A 113 -14.65 -0.81 -27.15
C GLU A 113 -15.45 -0.26 -25.95
N ASN A 114 -15.42 -0.96 -24.81
CA ASN A 114 -16.04 -0.53 -23.56
C ASN A 114 -14.99 -0.40 -22.44
N LEU A 115 -14.55 0.82 -22.19
CA LEU A 115 -13.53 1.11 -21.17
C LEU A 115 -14.02 0.80 -19.74
N PHE A 116 -15.29 1.08 -19.42
CA PHE A 116 -15.84 0.88 -18.07
C PHE A 116 -15.92 -0.61 -17.68
N ASP A 117 -16.33 -1.47 -18.61
CA ASP A 117 -16.38 -2.92 -18.37
C ASP A 117 -14.97 -3.48 -18.17
N GLN A 118 -14.02 -3.03 -19.00
CA GLN A 118 -12.62 -3.41 -18.88
C GLN A 118 -12.05 -3.00 -17.52
N LEU A 119 -12.26 -1.76 -17.10
CA LEU A 119 -11.82 -1.25 -15.80
C LEU A 119 -12.37 -2.10 -14.65
N THR A 120 -13.66 -2.46 -14.69
CA THR A 120 -14.29 -3.26 -13.64
C THR A 120 -13.63 -4.64 -13.51
N VAL A 121 -13.39 -5.30 -14.64
CA VAL A 121 -12.74 -6.63 -14.67
C VAL A 121 -11.29 -6.51 -14.21
N THR A 122 -10.52 -5.56 -14.73
CA THR A 122 -9.10 -5.43 -14.39
C THR A 122 -8.88 -5.01 -12.95
N THR A 123 -9.73 -4.14 -12.39
CA THR A 123 -9.67 -3.75 -10.97
C THR A 123 -9.86 -4.97 -10.06
N LEU A 124 -10.79 -5.87 -10.39
CA LEU A 124 -11.02 -7.09 -9.61
C LEU A 124 -9.84 -8.06 -9.72
N GLU A 125 -9.32 -8.26 -10.95
CA GLU A 125 -8.15 -9.10 -11.20
C GLU A 125 -6.91 -8.58 -10.46
N ASP A 126 -6.64 -7.27 -10.55
CA ASP A 126 -5.47 -6.65 -9.93
C ASP A 126 -5.53 -6.76 -8.41
N THR A 127 -6.71 -6.51 -7.83
CA THR A 127 -6.92 -6.67 -6.38
C THR A 127 -6.65 -8.12 -5.95
N LYS A 128 -7.04 -9.09 -6.77
CA LYS A 128 -6.78 -10.51 -6.51
C LYS A 128 -5.31 -10.87 -6.65
N GLU A 129 -4.61 -10.37 -7.68
CA GLU A 129 -3.17 -10.59 -7.85
C GLU A 129 -2.37 -9.98 -6.69
N ILE A 130 -2.78 -8.81 -6.18
CA ILE A 130 -2.21 -8.22 -4.96
C ILE A 130 -2.49 -9.10 -3.74
N TYR A 131 -3.72 -9.58 -3.58
CA TYR A 131 -4.06 -10.51 -2.49
C TYR A 131 -3.22 -11.78 -2.53
N ASP A 132 -3.07 -12.39 -3.71
CA ASP A 132 -2.27 -13.61 -3.90
C ASP A 132 -0.77 -13.33 -3.67
N TYR A 133 -0.24 -12.19 -4.13
CA TYR A 133 1.13 -11.75 -3.84
C TYR A 133 1.36 -11.66 -2.32
N ILE A 134 0.42 -11.04 -1.62
CA ILE A 134 0.46 -10.87 -0.17
C ILE A 134 0.51 -12.23 0.55
N GLN A 135 -0.35 -13.18 0.15
CA GLN A 135 -0.39 -14.50 0.78
C GLN A 135 0.89 -15.32 0.55
N ASN A 136 1.59 -15.09 -0.55
CA ASN A 136 2.77 -15.88 -0.96
C ASN A 136 4.12 -15.20 -0.67
N THR A 137 4.14 -14.01 -0.09
CA THR A 137 5.37 -13.27 0.25
C THR A 137 6.00 -13.83 1.56
N PRO A 138 7.35 -13.96 1.66
CA PRO A 138 8.05 -14.53 2.82
C PRO A 138 7.65 -13.95 4.19
N PRO A 139 7.91 -14.68 5.30
CA PRO A 139 7.21 -14.62 6.59
C PRO A 139 7.36 -13.34 7.43
N THR A 140 7.90 -12.25 6.88
CA THR A 140 7.82 -10.93 7.51
C THR A 140 6.37 -10.41 7.54
N ILE A 141 5.50 -10.95 6.68
CA ILE A 141 4.06 -10.64 6.62
C ILE A 141 3.24 -11.93 6.84
N ARG A 142 3.41 -12.64 7.95
CA ARG A 142 2.81 -13.98 8.11
C ARG A 142 1.37 -14.00 8.62
N PHE A 143 0.45 -13.24 8.06
CA PHE A 143 -0.99 -13.14 8.41
C PHE A 143 -1.51 -13.98 9.59
N SER A 144 -2.07 -13.31 10.60
CA SER A 144 -2.91 -14.00 11.59
C SER A 144 -4.11 -14.61 10.87
N LYS A 145 -3.97 -15.87 10.44
CA LYS A 145 -5.07 -16.70 9.98
C LYS A 145 -6.05 -16.76 11.14
N ASN A 146 -7.20 -16.09 10.98
CA ASN A 146 -8.23 -16.08 12.00
C ASN A 146 -8.56 -17.54 12.35
N ARG A 147 -8.32 -17.91 13.61
CA ARG A 147 -8.60 -19.24 14.16
C ARG A 147 -10.11 -19.35 14.31
N ASP A 148 -10.81 -19.74 13.24
CA ASP A 148 -12.16 -20.31 13.28
C ASP A 148 -12.53 -20.98 11.95
N SER A 149 -11.69 -21.91 11.49
CA SER A 149 -12.12 -22.93 10.51
C SER A 149 -11.52 -24.27 10.90
N ARG A 150 -12.33 -25.06 11.61
CA ARG A 150 -12.13 -26.50 11.80
C ARG A 150 -12.10 -27.17 10.42
N SER A 151 -11.13 -28.07 10.24
CA SER A 151 -11.00 -29.10 9.18
C SER A 151 -11.09 -28.56 7.73
N LEU A 152 -10.08 -28.76 6.88
CA LEU A 152 -9.74 -30.08 6.35
C LEU A 152 -8.26 -30.16 5.96
N ASP A 153 -7.71 -31.33 6.28
CA ASP A 153 -6.43 -31.90 5.86
C ASP A 153 -6.32 -32.03 4.33
N GLY A 154 -5.09 -31.92 3.81
CA GLY A 154 -4.75 -32.61 2.56
C GLY A 154 -3.83 -31.87 1.58
N ARG A 155 -2.53 -32.17 1.69
CA ARG A 155 -1.52 -32.35 0.62
C ARG A 155 -0.68 -31.16 0.12
N GLN A 156 0.63 -31.36 0.39
CA GLN A 156 1.83 -30.97 -0.34
C GLN A 156 1.63 -30.44 -1.78
N TYR A 157 2.30 -29.32 -2.10
CA TYR A 157 2.72 -29.04 -3.47
C TYR A 157 4.17 -28.59 -3.56
N SER A 158 4.92 -29.41 -4.31
CA SER A 158 6.22 -29.20 -4.95
C SER A 158 6.04 -28.39 -6.24
N PRO A 159 7.05 -27.63 -6.73
CA PRO A 159 6.88 -26.70 -7.83
C PRO A 159 6.92 -27.44 -9.18
N ARG A 160 5.75 -27.72 -9.76
CA ARG A 160 5.60 -27.98 -11.20
C ARG A 160 4.30 -27.37 -11.72
N ILE A 161 4.46 -26.50 -12.71
CA ILE A 161 3.40 -25.95 -13.55
C ILE A 161 2.50 -27.09 -14.04
N ARG A 162 1.22 -27.06 -13.66
CA ARG A 162 0.14 -27.74 -14.39
C ARG A 162 -1.18 -27.01 -14.11
N GLN A 163 -1.74 -26.42 -15.17
CA GLN A 163 -3.06 -25.81 -15.21
C GLN A 163 -4.16 -26.74 -14.68
N LYS A 164 -5.02 -26.19 -13.82
CA LYS A 164 -6.48 -26.37 -13.85
C LYS A 164 -7.11 -25.33 -12.92
N ILE A 165 -7.54 -24.20 -13.49
CA ILE A 165 -8.38 -23.21 -12.79
C ILE A 165 -9.84 -23.63 -13.02
N PRO A 166 -10.69 -23.69 -11.98
CA PRO A 166 -12.10 -24.05 -12.11
C PRO A 166 -12.86 -22.99 -12.92
N ARG A 167 -13.77 -23.44 -13.80
CA ARG A 167 -14.75 -22.58 -14.48
C ARG A 167 -15.76 -22.08 -13.44
N TYR A 168 -15.84 -20.77 -13.26
CA TYR A 168 -17.02 -20.14 -12.65
C TYR A 168 -18.02 -19.78 -13.76
N PRO A 169 -19.33 -20.00 -13.57
CA PRO A 169 -20.35 -19.61 -14.56
C PRO A 169 -20.43 -18.09 -14.68
N ILE A 170 -20.45 -17.57 -15.91
CA ILE A 170 -20.52 -16.14 -16.25
C ILE A 170 -21.99 -15.67 -16.39
N ASP A 171 -22.97 -16.51 -16.06
CA ASP A 171 -24.35 -16.36 -16.54
C ASP A 171 -25.24 -15.44 -15.70
N ARG A 172 -24.70 -14.38 -15.07
CA ARG A 172 -25.54 -13.42 -14.32
C ARG A 172 -25.29 -11.93 -14.55
N TYR A 173 -24.77 -11.56 -15.72
CA TYR A 173 -24.70 -10.15 -16.14
C TYR A 173 -25.86 -9.70 -17.04
N HIS A 174 -26.75 -10.60 -17.48
CA HIS A 174 -27.88 -10.26 -18.36
C HIS A 174 -29.19 -9.91 -17.61
N GLU A 175 -29.26 -10.02 -16.29
CA GLU A 175 -30.51 -9.83 -15.53
C GLU A 175 -30.66 -8.47 -14.84
N LEU A 176 -29.71 -7.54 -15.01
CA LEU A 176 -29.80 -6.17 -14.44
C LEU A 176 -30.01 -5.06 -15.48
N ARG A 177 -30.50 -5.43 -16.68
CA ARG A 177 -31.13 -4.49 -17.61
C ARG A 177 -32.60 -4.85 -17.79
N GLN A 178 -33.44 -4.29 -16.92
CA GLN A 178 -34.75 -3.77 -17.33
C GLN A 178 -34.78 -2.31 -16.93
#